data_AF-A0A257LWY3-F1
#
_entry.id   AF-A0A257LWY3-F1
#
_cell.length_a   1.000
_cell.length_b   1.000
_cell.length_c   1.000
_cell.angle_alpha   90.00
_cell.angle_beta   90.00
_cell.angle_gamma   90.00
#
_symmetry.space_group_name_H-M   'P 1'
#
loop_
_entity.id
_entity.type
_entity.pdbx_description
1 polymer ?
#
loop_
_entity_poly.entity_id
_entity_poly.type
_entity_poly.pdbx_seq_one_letter_code
_entity_poly.pdbx_strand_id
1 'polypeptide(L)'
;MVARVSAGCPPEVIVRGYGTLAELMEISCDAWVVGPGLGPLGEAETAALLRLLERGKIPCVVDADALNAVARAEAVARLPVGHVITPHPGEFRRLAPDLDGSTRESAARVFADRTSPVLLLKGARTLVTAAGQPLWCNATGTPGMACGGQGDVLSGVIGALLAAGSPSLEAAARGAWLCGRASEIALSSRMLSEESLLPQDTLAHLGAAFLDWREQGR
;
A
#
# COMPACT_ATOMS: atom_id res chain seq x y z
N MET A 1 26.48 9.20 -2.81
CA MET A 1 26.11 8.01 -2.02
C MET A 1 25.98 6.84 -3.00
N VAL A 2 26.64 5.71 -2.77
CA VAL A 2 26.51 4.54 -3.67
C VAL A 2 25.23 3.81 -3.28
N ALA A 3 24.22 3.81 -4.16
CA ALA A 3 23.03 3.00 -3.95
C ALA A 3 23.44 1.52 -3.90
N ARG A 4 23.09 0.82 -2.82
CA ARG A 4 23.30 -0.63 -2.70
C ARG A 4 22.06 -1.33 -3.20
N VAL A 5 22.25 -2.23 -4.15
CA VAL A 5 21.17 -3.03 -4.73
C VAL A 5 21.32 -4.46 -4.25
N SER A 6 20.21 -5.09 -3.87
CA SER A 6 20.20 -6.52 -3.54
C SER A 6 20.62 -7.33 -4.77
N ALA A 7 21.42 -8.38 -4.56
CA ALA A 7 21.78 -9.32 -5.63
C ALA A 7 20.53 -10.01 -6.24
N GLY A 8 19.41 -10.03 -5.53
CA GLY A 8 18.13 -10.56 -6.01
C GLY A 8 17.21 -9.54 -6.70
N CYS A 9 17.71 -8.34 -7.04
CA CYS A 9 16.93 -7.36 -7.78
C CYS A 9 16.65 -7.87 -9.21
N PRO A 10 15.39 -7.94 -9.67
CA PRO A 10 15.08 -8.41 -11.02
C PRO A 10 15.74 -7.53 -12.10
N PRO A 11 16.19 -8.12 -13.23
CA PRO A 11 16.86 -7.38 -14.29
C PRO A 11 15.97 -6.31 -14.95
N GLU A 12 14.65 -6.41 -14.82
CA GLU A 12 13.68 -5.44 -15.30
C GLU A 12 13.64 -4.15 -14.46
N VAL A 13 14.22 -4.16 -13.25
CA VAL A 13 14.18 -3.02 -12.32
C VAL A 13 15.36 -2.08 -12.57
N ILE A 14 15.05 -0.83 -12.90
CA ILE A 14 16.04 0.26 -12.97
C ILE A 14 16.22 0.84 -11.57
N VAL A 15 17.43 0.75 -11.02
CA VAL A 15 17.75 1.34 -9.72
C VAL A 15 18.47 2.66 -9.88
N ARG A 16 17.91 3.70 -9.26
CA ARG A 16 18.50 5.05 -9.22
C ARG A 16 18.65 5.50 -7.77
N GLY A 17 19.88 5.80 -7.38
CA GLY A 17 20.15 6.52 -6.13
C GLY A 17 19.80 8.00 -6.28
N TYR A 18 19.41 8.63 -5.18
CA TYR A 18 19.17 10.07 -5.09
C TYR A 18 20.01 10.67 -3.96
N GLY A 19 20.39 11.94 -4.09
CA GLY A 19 21.09 12.68 -3.03
C GLY A 19 20.11 13.29 -2.02
N THR A 20 18.99 13.81 -2.53
CA THR A 20 17.92 14.43 -1.77
C THR A 20 16.56 14.01 -2.30
N LEU A 21 15.54 13.97 -1.44
CA LEU A 21 14.16 13.65 -1.86
C LEU A 21 13.59 14.68 -2.85
N ALA A 22 14.13 15.91 -2.89
CA ALA A 22 13.71 16.92 -3.84
C ALA A 22 14.00 16.51 -5.30
N GLU A 23 15.07 15.74 -5.54
CA GLU A 23 15.40 15.22 -6.88
C GLU A 23 14.33 14.28 -7.43
N LEU A 24 13.56 13.63 -6.55
CA LEU A 24 12.49 12.72 -6.97
C LEU A 24 11.35 13.46 -7.67
N MET A 25 11.17 14.76 -7.41
CA MET A 25 10.15 15.57 -8.09
C MET A 25 10.44 15.77 -9.59
N GLU A 26 11.67 15.54 -10.03
CA GLU A 26 12.07 15.66 -11.43
C GLU A 26 11.90 14.35 -12.21
N ILE A 27 11.61 13.24 -11.52
CA ILE A 27 11.44 11.93 -12.13
C ILE A 27 10.02 11.85 -12.72
N SER A 28 9.95 11.55 -14.02
CA SER A 28 8.69 11.24 -14.69
C SER A 28 8.33 9.77 -14.46
N CYS A 29 7.19 9.53 -13.84
CA CYS A 29 6.55 8.23 -13.70
C CYS A 29 5.03 8.40 -13.64
N ASP A 30 4.30 7.29 -13.73
CA ASP A 30 2.83 7.29 -13.72
C ASP A 30 2.24 7.10 -12.31
N ALA A 31 3.01 6.51 -11.38
CA ALA A 31 2.64 6.38 -9.98
C ALA A 31 3.87 6.25 -9.07
N TRP A 32 3.69 6.59 -7.79
CA TRP A 32 4.68 6.38 -6.73
C TRP A 32 4.25 5.30 -5.74
N VAL A 33 5.22 4.59 -5.18
CA VAL A 33 5.07 3.81 -3.94
C VAL A 33 6.13 4.31 -2.97
N VAL A 34 5.69 4.82 -1.82
CA VAL A 34 6.57 5.52 -0.88
C VAL A 34 6.32 4.99 0.52
N GLY A 35 7.39 4.60 1.22
CA GLY A 35 7.29 4.09 2.58
C GLY A 35 8.12 2.85 2.88
N PRO A 36 7.97 1.75 2.12
CA PRO A 36 8.66 0.50 2.40
C PRO A 36 10.18 0.67 2.51
N GLY A 37 10.72 0.45 3.72
CA GLY A 37 12.16 0.48 3.98
C GLY A 37 12.84 1.85 3.90
N LEU A 38 12.09 2.96 4.03
CA LEU A 38 12.71 4.30 4.10
C LEU A 38 13.51 4.50 5.39
N GLY A 39 13.09 3.85 6.48
CA GLY A 39 13.69 4.03 7.79
C GLY A 39 13.39 5.40 8.40
N PRO A 40 14.06 5.73 9.52
CA PRO A 40 13.84 7.00 10.21
C PRO A 40 14.34 8.17 9.37
N LEU A 41 13.47 9.16 9.14
CA LEU A 41 13.78 10.39 8.41
C LEU A 41 14.05 11.55 9.38
N GLY A 42 15.10 12.32 9.10
CA GLY A 42 15.33 13.62 9.74
C GLY A 42 14.25 14.64 9.41
N GLU A 43 14.30 15.81 10.04
CA GLU A 43 13.28 16.86 9.84
C GLU A 43 13.25 17.38 8.40
N ALA A 44 14.42 17.65 7.81
CA ALA A 44 14.53 18.14 6.45
C ALA A 44 14.02 17.12 5.41
N GLU A 45 14.34 15.85 5.59
CA GLU A 45 13.87 14.75 4.74
C GLU A 45 12.37 14.53 4.90
N THR A 46 11.86 14.60 6.12
CA THR A 46 10.41 14.54 6.39
C THR A 46 9.69 15.69 5.68
N ALA A 47 10.20 16.92 5.78
CA ALA A 47 9.60 18.06 5.09
C ALA A 47 9.62 17.91 3.56
N ALA A 48 10.69 17.36 3.00
CA ALA A 48 10.79 17.07 1.57
C ALA A 48 9.82 15.96 1.13
N LEU A 49 9.71 14.87 1.91
CA LEU A 49 8.73 13.80 1.69
C LEU A 49 7.30 14.35 1.69
N LEU A 50 6.92 15.14 2.70
CA LEU A 50 5.58 15.71 2.79
C LEU A 50 5.29 16.63 1.59
N ARG A 51 6.25 17.44 1.15
CA ARG A 51 6.11 18.24 -0.07
C ARG A 51 5.86 17.39 -1.32
N LEU A 52 6.58 16.26 -1.46
CA LEU A 52 6.37 15.32 -2.56
C LEU A 52 4.95 14.74 -2.52
N LEU A 53 4.50 14.29 -1.35
CA LEU A 53 3.18 13.68 -1.17
C LEU A 53 2.03 14.68 -1.38
N GLU A 54 2.17 15.91 -0.89
CA GLU A 54 1.13 16.95 -0.97
C GLU A 54 1.03 17.61 -2.35
N ARG A 55 2.18 17.81 -3.02
CA ARG A 55 2.25 18.53 -4.31
C ARG A 55 2.35 17.60 -5.52
N GLY A 56 2.55 16.31 -5.30
CA GLY A 56 2.58 15.30 -6.35
C GLY A 56 1.26 15.27 -7.10
N LYS A 57 1.34 15.33 -8.44
CA LYS A 57 0.17 15.31 -9.33
C LYS A 57 -0.19 13.90 -9.81
N ILE A 58 0.65 12.92 -9.50
CA ILE A 58 0.46 11.53 -9.89
C ILE A 58 0.01 10.71 -8.66
N PRO A 59 -0.77 9.64 -8.86
CA PRO A 59 -1.20 8.77 -7.77
C PRO A 59 -0.01 8.22 -6.96
N CYS A 60 -0.16 8.17 -5.65
CA CYS A 60 0.85 7.64 -4.75
C CYS A 60 0.25 6.61 -3.79
N VAL A 61 0.92 5.47 -3.63
CA VAL A 61 0.73 4.59 -2.47
C VAL A 61 1.63 5.10 -1.35
N VAL A 62 1.03 5.44 -0.21
CA VAL A 62 1.72 5.89 1.00
C VAL A 62 1.60 4.80 2.05
N ASP A 63 2.71 4.15 2.38
CA ASP A 63 2.76 3.00 3.28
C ASP A 63 3.82 3.18 4.38
N ALA A 64 3.82 2.30 5.38
CA ALA A 64 4.93 2.10 6.32
C ALA A 64 5.54 3.40 6.89
N ASP A 65 6.85 3.62 6.67
CA ASP A 65 7.58 4.77 7.20
C ASP A 65 7.05 6.12 6.69
N ALA A 66 6.48 6.16 5.48
CA ALA A 66 5.87 7.37 4.96
C ALA A 66 4.58 7.71 5.73
N LEU A 67 3.79 6.70 6.12
CA LEU A 67 2.62 6.91 6.99
C LEU A 67 3.03 7.39 8.39
N ASN A 68 4.14 6.88 8.94
CA ASN A 68 4.68 7.37 10.21
C ASN A 68 5.09 8.85 10.13
N ALA A 69 5.74 9.25 9.03
CA ALA A 69 6.09 10.65 8.78
C ALA A 69 4.85 11.55 8.64
N VAL A 70 3.83 11.08 7.90
CA VAL A 70 2.54 11.78 7.74
C VAL A 70 1.81 11.92 9.09
N ALA A 71 1.76 10.87 9.90
CA ALA A 71 1.14 10.88 11.22
C ALA A 71 1.84 11.87 12.17
N ARG A 72 3.18 11.82 12.23
CA ARG A 72 3.97 12.73 13.08
C ARG A 72 3.76 14.20 12.73
N ALA A 73 3.54 14.51 11.46
CA ALA A 73 3.32 15.87 10.98
C ALA A 73 1.84 16.26 10.87
N GLU A 74 0.93 15.42 11.37
CA GLU A 74 -0.53 15.59 11.28
C GLU A 74 -0.97 15.97 9.85
N ALA A 75 -0.32 15.36 8.86
CA ALA A 75 -0.40 15.80 7.46
C ALA A 75 -1.45 15.04 6.64
N VAL A 76 -2.16 14.08 7.24
CA VAL A 76 -3.00 13.14 6.49
C VAL A 76 -4.13 13.82 5.72
N ALA A 77 -4.71 14.90 6.27
CA ALA A 77 -5.73 15.70 5.60
C ALA A 77 -5.19 16.54 4.42
N ARG A 78 -3.87 16.72 4.33
CA ARG A 78 -3.19 17.44 3.24
C ARG A 78 -2.85 16.53 2.05
N LEU A 79 -2.98 15.21 2.19
CA LEU A 79 -2.76 14.28 1.09
C LEU A 79 -3.88 14.46 0.04
N PRO A 80 -3.54 14.56 -1.26
CA PRO A 80 -4.54 14.82 -2.30
C PRO A 80 -5.41 13.59 -2.61
N VAL A 81 -6.54 13.86 -3.29
CA VAL A 81 -7.35 12.83 -3.94
C VAL A 81 -6.50 12.07 -4.95
N GLY A 82 -6.71 10.76 -5.06
CA GLY A 82 -5.97 9.88 -5.96
C GLY A 82 -4.85 9.11 -5.27
N HIS A 83 -4.40 9.54 -4.09
CA HIS A 83 -3.48 8.74 -3.28
C HIS A 83 -4.20 7.57 -2.60
N VAL A 84 -3.46 6.50 -2.33
CA VAL A 84 -3.88 5.36 -1.53
C VAL A 84 -3.00 5.30 -0.30
N ILE A 85 -3.59 5.29 0.89
CA ILE A 85 -2.87 5.04 2.13
C ILE A 85 -3.18 3.63 2.62
N THR A 86 -2.17 2.92 3.13
CA THR A 86 -2.29 1.48 3.44
C THR A 86 -1.99 1.15 4.91
N PRO A 87 -2.54 1.86 5.91
CA PRO A 87 -2.16 1.65 7.31
C PRO A 87 -2.55 0.26 7.82
N HIS A 88 -1.66 -0.36 8.60
CA HIS A 88 -2.05 -1.42 9.53
C HIS A 88 -2.68 -0.81 10.80
N PRO A 89 -3.31 -1.60 11.70
CA PRO A 89 -4.03 -1.04 12.85
C PRO A 89 -3.20 -0.11 13.74
N GLY A 90 -1.92 -0.44 13.97
CA GLY A 90 -0.98 0.41 14.71
C GLY A 90 -0.65 1.74 14.01
N GLU A 91 -0.45 1.75 12.69
CA GLU A 91 -0.27 3.00 11.92
C GLU A 91 -1.56 3.83 11.91
N PHE A 92 -2.71 3.17 11.75
CA PHE A 92 -4.01 3.83 11.76
C PHE A 92 -4.27 4.56 13.08
N ARG A 93 -3.94 3.95 14.23
CA ARG A 93 -4.01 4.60 15.54
C ARG A 93 -3.16 5.87 15.64
N ARG A 94 -2.03 5.93 14.94
CA ARG A 94 -1.19 7.15 14.90
C ARG A 94 -1.79 8.22 13.99
N LEU A 95 -2.42 7.81 12.88
CA LEU A 95 -3.08 8.72 11.95
C LEU A 95 -4.41 9.26 12.48
N ALA A 96 -5.09 8.50 13.34
CA ALA A 96 -6.42 8.80 13.84
C ALA A 96 -6.60 8.31 15.29
N PRO A 97 -5.84 8.86 16.25
CA PRO A 97 -5.86 8.41 17.64
C PRO A 97 -7.24 8.58 18.30
N ASP A 98 -8.03 9.55 17.82
CA ASP A 98 -9.38 9.83 18.26
C ASP A 98 -10.40 8.72 17.89
N LEU A 99 -10.04 7.77 17.01
CA LEU A 99 -10.91 6.70 16.53
C LEU A 99 -10.61 5.32 17.15
N ASP A 100 -9.63 5.19 18.04
CA ASP A 100 -9.16 3.88 18.56
C ASP A 100 -10.25 3.07 19.31
N GLY A 101 -11.25 3.75 19.88
CA GLY A 101 -12.39 3.12 20.55
C GLY A 101 -13.54 2.68 19.64
N SER A 102 -13.48 2.99 18.34
CA SER A 102 -14.55 2.67 17.38
C SER A 102 -14.36 1.27 16.76
N THR A 103 -15.43 0.71 16.20
CA THR A 103 -15.29 -0.45 15.32
C THR A 103 -14.44 -0.10 14.10
N ARG A 104 -13.74 -1.08 13.51
CA ARG A 104 -12.86 -0.86 12.34
C ARG A 104 -13.63 -0.24 11.18
N GLU A 105 -14.86 -0.69 10.95
CA GLU A 105 -15.75 -0.22 9.88
C GLU A 105 -16.19 1.23 10.12
N SER A 106 -16.58 1.56 11.36
CA SER A 106 -16.97 2.92 11.72
C SER A 106 -15.79 3.88 11.62
N ALA A 107 -14.65 3.49 12.19
CA ALA A 107 -13.41 4.27 12.14
C ALA A 107 -12.95 4.51 10.69
N ALA A 108 -12.99 3.49 9.84
CA ALA A 108 -12.62 3.61 8.43
C ALA A 108 -13.51 4.61 7.67
N ARG A 109 -14.84 4.57 7.90
CA ARG A 109 -15.79 5.51 7.27
C ARG A 109 -15.54 6.94 7.73
N VAL A 110 -15.50 7.16 9.05
CA VAL A 110 -15.26 8.50 9.63
C VAL A 110 -13.91 9.07 9.17
N PHE A 111 -12.87 8.23 9.13
CA PHE A 111 -11.57 8.63 8.64
C PHE A 111 -11.60 9.03 7.16
N ALA A 112 -12.27 8.22 6.32
CA ALA A 112 -12.35 8.48 4.90
C ALA A 112 -13.17 9.73 4.57
N ASP A 113 -14.23 10.02 5.32
CA ASP A 113 -15.05 11.22 5.08
C ASP A 113 -14.35 12.53 5.46
N ARG A 114 -13.33 12.49 6.33
CA ARG A 114 -12.55 13.68 6.75
C ARG A 114 -11.19 13.83 6.06
N THR A 115 -10.82 12.90 5.19
CA THR A 115 -9.55 12.91 4.46
C THR A 115 -9.80 12.73 2.96
N SER A 116 -8.84 13.09 2.11
CA SER A 116 -8.97 12.95 0.65
C SER A 116 -8.44 11.65 0.03
N PRO A 117 -7.42 10.94 0.58
CA PRO A 117 -6.91 9.72 -0.05
C PRO A 117 -7.89 8.55 0.13
N VAL A 118 -7.72 7.53 -0.70
CA VAL A 118 -8.32 6.21 -0.48
C VAL A 118 -7.67 5.57 0.74
N LEU A 119 -8.48 5.13 1.68
CA LEU A 119 -8.04 4.32 2.82
C LEU A 119 -8.12 2.84 2.46
N LEU A 120 -6.99 2.14 2.55
CA LEU A 120 -6.91 0.68 2.66
C LEU A 120 -6.44 0.33 4.07
N LEU A 121 -7.37 -0.04 4.95
CA LEU A 121 -7.08 -0.41 6.33
C LEU A 121 -6.78 -1.91 6.43
N LYS A 122 -5.49 -2.25 6.57
CA LYS A 122 -5.02 -3.64 6.65
C LYS A 122 -5.56 -4.34 7.91
N GLY A 123 -5.74 -5.66 7.82
CA GLY A 123 -6.16 -6.53 8.91
C GLY A 123 -6.69 -7.86 8.37
N ALA A 124 -7.22 -8.74 9.24
CA ALA A 124 -7.71 -10.07 8.83
C ALA A 124 -8.76 -10.00 7.69
N ARG A 125 -9.58 -8.95 7.71
CA ARG A 125 -10.33 -8.49 6.54
C ARG A 125 -9.95 -7.06 6.28
N THR A 126 -9.25 -6.82 5.17
CA THR A 126 -8.86 -5.48 4.74
C THR A 126 -10.11 -4.70 4.34
N LEU A 127 -10.21 -3.46 4.82
CA LEU A 127 -11.29 -2.55 4.47
C LEU A 127 -10.77 -1.50 3.48
N VAL A 128 -11.56 -1.16 2.47
CA VAL A 128 -11.19 -0.16 1.46
C VAL A 128 -12.34 0.83 1.28
N THR A 129 -12.06 2.13 1.37
CA THR A 129 -13.07 3.18 1.19
C THR A 129 -12.42 4.53 0.88
N ALA A 130 -13.23 5.48 0.39
CA ALA A 130 -12.89 6.89 0.24
C ALA A 130 -14.11 7.75 0.61
N ALA A 131 -13.93 9.07 0.72
CA ALA A 131 -15.02 10.00 1.02
C ALA A 131 -16.22 9.79 0.08
N GLY A 132 -17.40 9.59 0.65
CA GLY A 132 -18.64 9.37 -0.10
C GLY A 132 -18.71 8.06 -0.90
N GLN A 133 -17.75 7.14 -0.72
CA GLN A 133 -17.75 5.82 -1.36
C GLN A 133 -18.22 4.74 -0.38
N PRO A 134 -18.76 3.62 -0.88
CA PRO A 134 -19.07 2.46 -0.02
C PRO A 134 -17.80 1.89 0.61
N LEU A 135 -17.96 1.35 1.82
CA LEU A 135 -16.93 0.57 2.48
C LEU A 135 -16.90 -0.84 1.89
N TRP A 136 -15.82 -1.16 1.19
CA TRP A 136 -15.55 -2.50 0.69
C TRP A 136 -14.76 -3.32 1.70
N CYS A 137 -15.00 -4.63 1.71
CA CYS A 137 -14.36 -5.57 2.61
C CYS A 137 -13.73 -6.69 1.77
N ASN A 138 -12.44 -6.91 1.92
CA ASN A 138 -11.74 -7.96 1.19
C ASN A 138 -12.20 -9.34 1.69
N ALA A 139 -12.64 -10.17 0.76
CA ALA A 139 -13.13 -11.51 1.06
C ALA A 139 -12.03 -12.58 1.03
N THR A 140 -10.89 -12.28 0.40
CA THR A 140 -9.76 -13.21 0.23
C THR A 140 -8.66 -12.99 1.28
N GLY A 141 -7.82 -13.99 1.46
CA GLY A 141 -6.64 -13.97 2.30
C GLY A 141 -6.63 -15.14 3.30
N THR A 142 -5.49 -15.30 3.96
CA THR A 142 -5.24 -16.38 4.93
C THR A 142 -4.46 -15.84 6.12
N PRO A 143 -4.62 -16.41 7.33
CA PRO A 143 -3.75 -16.12 8.47
C PRO A 143 -2.25 -16.21 8.16
N GLY A 144 -1.82 -17.06 7.22
CA GLY A 144 -0.41 -17.18 6.81
C GLY A 144 0.18 -15.89 6.23
N MET A 145 -0.65 -14.92 5.83
CA MET A 145 -0.19 -13.60 5.40
C MET A 145 0.25 -12.69 6.56
N ALA A 146 0.16 -13.14 7.82
CA ALA A 146 0.62 -12.39 8.99
C ALA A 146 2.16 -12.43 9.16
N CYS A 147 2.90 -12.28 8.06
CA CYS A 147 4.36 -12.25 8.04
C CYS A 147 4.90 -10.93 7.46
N GLY A 148 6.14 -10.59 7.84
CA GLY A 148 6.80 -9.38 7.35
C GLY A 148 6.97 -9.41 5.83
N GLY A 149 6.76 -8.27 5.16
CA GLY A 149 6.93 -8.11 3.71
C GLY A 149 5.64 -8.28 2.88
N GLN A 150 4.56 -8.83 3.43
CA GLN A 150 3.27 -8.92 2.70
C GLN A 150 2.69 -7.54 2.40
N GLY A 151 2.90 -6.57 3.30
CA GLY A 151 2.56 -5.17 3.06
C GLY A 151 3.31 -4.56 1.88
N ASP A 152 4.60 -4.90 1.72
CA ASP A 152 5.43 -4.39 0.64
C ASP A 152 4.96 -4.93 -0.73
N VAL A 153 4.60 -6.22 -0.79
CA VAL A 153 3.99 -6.83 -1.98
C VAL A 153 2.67 -6.14 -2.31
N LEU A 154 1.80 -5.94 -1.32
CA LEU A 154 0.53 -5.24 -1.52
C LEU A 154 0.73 -3.82 -2.06
N SER A 155 1.62 -3.05 -1.47
CA SER A 155 1.94 -1.68 -1.88
C SER A 155 2.49 -1.63 -3.30
N GLY A 156 3.37 -2.57 -3.67
CA GLY A 156 3.87 -2.72 -5.04
C GLY A 156 2.78 -3.05 -6.05
N VAL A 157 1.88 -4.00 -5.73
CA VAL A 157 0.76 -4.38 -6.60
C VAL A 157 -0.20 -3.21 -6.82
N ILE A 158 -0.56 -2.48 -5.76
CA ILE A 158 -1.42 -1.29 -5.88
C ILE A 158 -0.72 -0.23 -6.73
N GLY A 159 0.57 0.02 -6.50
CA GLY A 159 1.37 0.96 -7.29
C GLY A 159 1.39 0.60 -8.78
N ALA A 160 1.55 -0.68 -9.12
CA ALA A 160 1.51 -1.14 -10.50
C ALA A 160 0.12 -0.94 -11.14
N LEU A 161 -0.97 -1.19 -10.40
CA LEU A 161 -2.33 -0.95 -10.88
C LEU A 161 -2.63 0.53 -11.10
N LEU A 162 -2.14 1.40 -10.21
CA LEU A 162 -2.22 2.86 -10.36
C LEU A 162 -1.45 3.34 -11.59
N ALA A 163 -0.20 2.85 -11.77
CA ALA A 163 0.62 3.18 -12.94
C ALA A 163 -0.05 2.72 -14.26
N ALA A 164 -0.82 1.63 -14.23
CA ALA A 164 -1.62 1.16 -15.36
C ALA A 164 -2.92 1.97 -15.58
N GLY A 165 -3.18 3.02 -14.80
CA GLY A 165 -4.33 3.91 -14.94
C GLY A 165 -5.60 3.44 -14.21
N SER A 166 -5.50 2.47 -13.30
CA SER A 166 -6.67 2.04 -12.51
C SER A 166 -7.10 3.15 -11.53
N PRO A 167 -8.41 3.43 -11.37
CA PRO A 167 -8.88 4.35 -10.34
C PRO A 167 -8.41 3.91 -8.95
N SER A 168 -8.02 4.85 -8.09
CA SER A 168 -7.34 4.53 -6.82
C SER A 168 -8.12 3.62 -5.88
N LEU A 169 -9.45 3.79 -5.82
CA LEU A 169 -10.32 2.94 -5.00
C LEU A 169 -10.31 1.49 -5.52
N GLU A 170 -10.43 1.32 -6.84
CA GLU A 170 -10.37 0.01 -7.49
C GLU A 170 -8.97 -0.61 -7.39
N ALA A 171 -7.91 0.18 -7.57
CA ALA A 171 -6.53 -0.28 -7.44
C ALA A 171 -6.26 -0.83 -6.05
N ALA A 172 -6.69 -0.12 -5.01
CA ALA A 172 -6.57 -0.54 -3.61
C ALA A 172 -7.34 -1.85 -3.35
N ALA A 173 -8.60 -1.91 -3.77
CA ALA A 173 -9.46 -3.08 -3.55
C ALA A 173 -8.98 -4.32 -4.32
N ARG A 174 -8.69 -4.14 -5.61
CA ARG A 174 -8.16 -5.20 -6.47
C ARG A 174 -6.79 -5.67 -6.00
N GLY A 175 -5.92 -4.76 -5.56
CA GLY A 175 -4.62 -5.12 -4.99
C GLY A 175 -4.75 -5.99 -3.75
N ALA A 176 -5.64 -5.63 -2.82
CA ALA A 176 -5.93 -6.44 -1.63
C ALA A 176 -6.49 -7.82 -1.99
N TRP A 177 -7.41 -7.88 -2.94
CA TRP A 177 -7.99 -9.12 -3.42
C TRP A 177 -6.95 -10.02 -4.10
N LEU A 178 -6.15 -9.47 -5.01
CA LEU A 178 -5.13 -10.22 -5.76
C LEU A 178 -4.08 -10.83 -4.83
N CYS A 179 -3.60 -10.07 -3.84
CA CYS A 179 -2.61 -10.58 -2.88
C CYS A 179 -3.21 -11.66 -1.98
N GLY A 180 -4.44 -11.47 -1.51
CA GLY A 180 -5.14 -12.47 -0.71
C GLY A 180 -5.37 -13.75 -1.51
N ARG A 181 -5.85 -13.61 -2.75
CA ARG A 181 -6.13 -14.74 -3.63
C ARG A 181 -4.88 -15.49 -4.05
N ALA A 182 -3.81 -14.77 -4.40
CA ALA A 182 -2.53 -15.40 -4.73
C ALA A 182 -1.99 -16.23 -3.56
N SER A 183 -2.14 -15.74 -2.33
CA SER A 183 -1.76 -16.47 -1.11
C SER A 183 -2.59 -17.74 -0.90
N GLU A 184 -3.91 -17.68 -1.08
CA GLU A 184 -4.79 -18.85 -1.02
C GLU A 184 -4.42 -19.90 -2.08
N ILE A 185 -4.13 -19.46 -3.31
CA ILE A 185 -3.70 -20.33 -4.41
C ILE A 185 -2.36 -20.99 -4.05
N ALA A 186 -1.39 -20.23 -3.52
CA ALA A 186 -0.11 -20.78 -3.10
C ALA A 186 -0.27 -21.91 -2.07
N LEU A 187 -1.14 -21.75 -1.08
CA LEU A 187 -1.46 -22.78 -0.09
C LEU A 187 -2.21 -23.98 -0.69
N SER A 188 -3.03 -23.76 -1.72
CA SER A 188 -3.79 -24.83 -2.38
C SER A 188 -2.90 -25.87 -3.08
N SER A 189 -1.65 -25.51 -3.42
CA SER A 189 -0.65 -26.42 -4.01
C SER A 189 -0.24 -27.59 -3.10
N ARG A 190 -0.59 -27.54 -1.81
CA ARG A 190 -0.19 -28.51 -0.75
C ARG A 190 1.33 -28.66 -0.55
N MET A 191 2.12 -27.72 -1.06
CA MET A 191 3.57 -27.65 -0.78
C MET A 191 3.92 -26.66 0.34
N LEU A 192 2.97 -25.81 0.74
CA LEU A 192 3.14 -24.77 1.75
C LEU A 192 2.05 -24.92 2.83
N SER A 193 2.36 -24.47 4.05
CA SER A 193 1.38 -24.25 5.12
C SER A 193 1.27 -22.77 5.45
N GLU A 194 0.28 -22.39 6.26
CA GLU A 194 0.13 -20.99 6.68
C GLU A 194 1.39 -20.46 7.39
N GLU A 195 2.07 -21.31 8.14
CA GLU A 195 3.30 -20.98 8.86
C GLU A 195 4.52 -20.81 7.95
N SER A 196 4.50 -21.41 6.75
CA SER A 196 5.62 -21.35 5.80
C SER A 196 5.38 -20.41 4.63
N LEU A 197 4.22 -19.75 4.55
CA LEU A 197 3.88 -18.83 3.47
C LEU A 197 4.74 -17.56 3.54
N LEU A 198 5.47 -17.27 2.47
CA LEU A 198 6.30 -16.09 2.34
C LEU A 198 5.69 -15.07 1.37
N PRO A 199 6.07 -13.78 1.44
CA PRO A 199 5.64 -12.77 0.47
C PRO A 199 6.03 -13.11 -0.97
N GLN A 200 7.15 -13.81 -1.17
CA GLN A 200 7.58 -14.27 -2.50
C GLN A 200 6.62 -15.31 -3.10
N ASP A 201 5.99 -16.14 -2.26
CA ASP A 201 4.99 -17.09 -2.72
C ASP A 201 3.75 -16.35 -3.21
N THR A 202 3.31 -15.32 -2.50
CA THR A 202 2.24 -14.41 -2.95
C THR A 202 2.59 -13.80 -4.30
N LEU A 203 3.79 -13.24 -4.45
CA LEU A 203 4.27 -12.62 -5.68
C LEU A 203 4.28 -13.61 -6.86
N ALA A 204 4.79 -14.83 -6.64
CA ALA A 204 4.88 -15.87 -7.66
C ALA A 204 3.50 -16.33 -8.18
N HIS A 205 2.45 -16.21 -7.36
CA HIS A 205 1.10 -16.64 -7.70
C HIS A 205 0.16 -15.51 -8.14
N LEU A 206 0.64 -14.26 -8.25
CA LEU A 206 -0.16 -13.14 -8.74
C LEU A 206 -0.75 -13.40 -10.13
N GLY A 207 0.00 -14.05 -11.03
CA GLY A 207 -0.49 -14.39 -12.37
C GLY A 207 -1.75 -15.25 -12.34
N ALA A 208 -1.78 -16.26 -11.47
CA ALA A 208 -2.95 -17.12 -11.27
C ALA A 208 -4.13 -16.34 -10.67
N ALA A 209 -3.88 -15.46 -9.69
CA ALA A 209 -4.90 -14.60 -9.13
C ALA A 209 -5.50 -13.64 -10.18
N PHE A 210 -4.68 -13.09 -11.09
CA PHE A 210 -5.18 -12.25 -12.18
C PHE A 210 -6.05 -13.02 -13.19
N LEU A 211 -5.74 -14.29 -13.45
CA LEU A 211 -6.58 -15.14 -14.29
C LEU A 211 -7.94 -15.38 -13.64
N ASP A 212 -7.94 -15.74 -12.35
CA ASP A 212 -9.17 -15.96 -11.58
C ASP A 212 -10.03 -14.67 -11.51
N TRP A 213 -9.41 -13.51 -11.29
CA TRP A 213 -10.11 -12.22 -11.33
C TRP A 213 -10.83 -11.97 -12.67
N ARG A 214 -10.20 -12.35 -13.79
CA ARG A 214 -10.78 -12.16 -15.13
C ARG A 214 -11.92 -13.14 -15.42
N GLU A 215 -11.88 -14.33 -14.84
CA GLU A 215 -12.94 -15.34 -14.98
C GLU A 215 -14.18 -14.96 -14.17
N GLN A 216 -14.00 -14.36 -12.98
CA GLN A 216 -15.10 -13.86 -12.15
C GLN A 216 -15.74 -12.56 -12.68
N GLY A 217 -15.05 -11.85 -13.58
CA GLY A 217 -15.50 -10.61 -14.21
C GLY A 217 -16.29 -10.78 -15.52
N ARG A 218 -16.77 -11.99 -15.83
CA ARG A 218 -17.69 -12.28 -16.95
C ARG A 218 -19.07 -12.65 -16.45
#